data_AF-A0A4Y2EC16-F1
#
_entry.id   AF-A0A4Y2EC16-F1
#
_cell.length_a   1.000
_cell.length_b   1.000
_cell.length_c   1.000
_cell.angle_alpha   90.00
_cell.angle_beta   90.00
_cell.angle_gamma   90.00
#
_symmetry.space_group_name_H-M   'P 1'
#
loop_
_entity.id
_entity.type
_entity.pdbx_description
1 polymer ?
#
loop_
_entity_poly.entity_id
_entity_poly.type
_entity_poly.pdbx_seq_one_letter_code
_entity_poly.pdbx_strand_id
1 'polypeptide(L)'
;MTCEKAWIYNYTELQNPIKIKIPNGNSIDAPGRGNILIRTFDGKNWQTGELKNVLYVPDLKCNLFTVNSVTEEDYAVKLDRIFSRIMNDQQNKHLGNRELKLYNLILETDEKAFRGTYSGRVDDLFT
;
A
#
# COMPACT_ATOMS: atom_id res chain seq x y z
N MET A 1 -2.99 1.74 -4.60
CA MET A 1 -4.26 2.46 -4.79
C MET A 1 -5.22 2.01 -3.72
N THR A 2 -6.01 2.93 -3.15
CA THR A 2 -6.99 2.60 -2.10
C THR A 2 -8.35 3.25 -2.38
N CYS A 3 -9.43 2.58 -1.99
CA CYS A 3 -10.77 3.18 -1.90
C CYS A 3 -11.05 3.80 -0.53
N GLU A 4 -10.15 3.61 0.45
CA GLU A 4 -10.32 4.13 1.80
C GLU A 4 -9.51 5.42 1.99
N LYS A 5 -10.20 6.55 2.02
CA LYS A 5 -9.57 7.87 2.17
C LYS A 5 -8.98 8.06 3.57
N ALA A 6 -9.61 7.49 4.61
CA ALA A 6 -9.22 7.69 6.00
C ALA A 6 -7.81 7.16 6.31
N TRP A 7 -7.29 6.23 5.50
CA TRP A 7 -5.94 5.70 5.65
C TRP A 7 -4.84 6.66 5.16
N ILE A 8 -5.20 7.66 4.36
CA ILE A 8 -4.25 8.61 3.76
C ILE A 8 -4.07 9.79 4.69
N TYR A 9 -2.92 9.87 5.37
CA TYR A 9 -2.71 10.85 6.43
C TYR A 9 -2.37 12.26 5.92
N ASN A 10 -1.88 12.39 4.68
CA ASN A 10 -1.49 13.65 4.04
C ASN A 10 -2.17 13.85 2.68
N TYR A 11 -3.46 13.52 2.61
CA TYR A 11 -4.24 13.57 1.38
C TYR A 11 -4.15 14.93 0.69
N THR A 12 -3.79 14.90 -0.59
CA THR A 12 -3.79 16.06 -1.48
C THR A 12 -4.74 15.79 -2.65
N GLU A 13 -5.68 16.71 -2.88
CA GLU A 13 -6.54 16.71 -4.06
C GLU A 13 -5.76 17.13 -5.30
N LEU A 14 -5.99 16.45 -6.42
CA LEU A 14 -5.37 16.77 -7.70
C LEU A 14 -6.27 17.73 -8.47
N GLN A 15 -5.66 18.76 -9.08
CA GLN A 15 -6.39 19.70 -9.93
C GLN A 15 -7.10 18.99 -11.09
N ASN A 16 -6.48 17.94 -11.63
CA ASN A 16 -7.05 17.07 -12.65
C ASN A 16 -6.99 15.62 -12.14
N PRO A 17 -8.14 14.95 -11.93
CA PRO A 17 -8.16 13.54 -11.55
C PRO A 17 -7.42 12.65 -12.56
N ILE A 18 -6.67 11.67 -12.06
CA ILE A 18 -5.98 10.69 -12.91
C ILE A 18 -6.98 9.60 -13.32
N LYS A 19 -7.11 9.36 -14.62
CA LYS A 19 -7.96 8.28 -15.16
C LYS A 19 -7.25 6.92 -15.06
N ILE A 20 -7.83 6.01 -14.30
CA ILE A 20 -7.34 4.63 -14.13
C ILE A 20 -8.15 3.70 -15.01
N LYS A 21 -7.50 3.05 -15.98
CA LYS A 21 -8.13 2.05 -16.84
C LYS A 21 -8.24 0.72 -16.10
N ILE A 22 -9.45 0.18 -16.02
CA ILE A 22 -9.71 -1.12 -15.38
C ILE A 22 -9.99 -2.22 -16.41
N PRO A 23 -9.85 -3.52 -16.06
CA PRO A 23 -9.87 -4.62 -17.03
C PRO A 23 -11.17 -4.76 -17.85
N ASN A 24 -12.30 -4.21 -17.37
CA ASN A 24 -13.57 -4.24 -18.08
C ASN A 24 -13.69 -3.17 -19.18
N GLY A 25 -12.61 -2.43 -19.47
CA GLY A 25 -12.55 -1.41 -20.50
C GLY A 25 -12.99 -0.02 -20.05
N ASN A 26 -13.61 0.09 -18.87
CA ASN A 26 -13.98 1.39 -18.29
C ASN A 26 -12.77 2.08 -17.65
N SER A 27 -12.94 3.37 -17.36
CA SER A 27 -12.00 4.16 -16.58
C SER A 27 -12.68 4.71 -15.33
N ILE A 28 -11.95 4.72 -14.22
CA ILE A 28 -12.37 5.31 -12.94
C ILE A 28 -11.42 6.44 -12.56
N ASP A 29 -11.89 7.36 -11.73
CA ASP A 29 -11.12 8.56 -11.36
C ASP A 29 -10.35 8.38 -10.05
N ALA A 30 -9.10 8.86 -10.07
CA ALA A 30 -8.30 9.07 -8.89
C ALA A 30 -8.21 10.59 -8.59
N PRO A 31 -9.09 11.16 -7.76
CA PRO A 31 -9.14 12.60 -7.52
C PRO A 31 -8.02 13.11 -6.62
N GLY A 32 -7.26 12.23 -5.97
CA GLY A 32 -6.24 12.64 -5.02
C GLY A 32 -5.22 11.55 -4.74
N ARG A 33 -4.20 11.91 -3.97
CA ARG A 33 -3.18 10.96 -3.50
C ARG A 33 -2.59 11.37 -2.16
N GLY A 34 -1.88 10.46 -1.53
CA GLY A 34 -1.04 10.73 -0.38
C GLY A 34 -0.35 9.45 0.07
N ASN A 35 0.10 9.43 1.31
CA ASN A 35 0.85 8.33 1.89
C ASN A 35 0.00 7.60 2.93
N ILE A 36 0.31 6.32 3.12
CA ILE A 36 -0.36 5.46 4.09
C ILE A 36 0.71 4.79 4.96
N LEU A 37 0.58 4.93 6.28
CA LEU A 37 1.38 4.17 7.23
C LEU A 37 0.84 2.75 7.34
N ILE A 38 1.73 1.78 7.26
CA ILE A 38 1.40 0.37 7.27
C ILE A 38 2.34 -0.40 8.19
N ARG A 39 1.90 -1.59 8.59
CA ARG A 39 2.78 -2.64 9.10
C ARG A 39 2.75 -3.81 8.13
N THR A 40 3.92 -4.34 7.81
CA THR A 40 4.11 -5.51 6.96
C THR A 40 4.64 -6.67 7.78
N PHE A 41 4.22 -7.89 7.45
CA PHE A 41 4.75 -9.09 8.11
C PHE A 41 5.83 -9.73 7.23
N ASP A 42 7.03 -9.97 7.77
CA ASP A 42 8.15 -10.57 7.03
C ASP A 42 8.16 -12.12 7.08
N GLY A 43 7.18 -12.73 7.75
CA GLY A 43 7.12 -14.15 8.07
C GLY A 43 7.53 -14.48 9.51
N LYS A 44 8.12 -13.54 10.23
CA LYS A 44 8.56 -13.66 11.64
C LYS A 44 8.11 -12.49 12.49
N ASN A 45 8.32 -11.28 12.01
CA ASN A 45 8.05 -10.03 12.71
C ASN A 45 7.19 -9.10 11.86
N TRP A 46 6.47 -8.22 12.55
CA TRP A 46 5.84 -7.06 11.93
C TRP A 46 6.83 -5.90 11.88
N GLN A 47 6.89 -5.21 10.75
CA GLN A 47 7.74 -4.05 10.51
C GLN A 47 6.88 -2.87 10.11
N THR A 48 7.20 -1.67 10.59
CA THR A 48 6.52 -0.43 10.16
C THR A 48 7.07 -0.01 8.80
N GLY A 49 6.19 0.50 7.95
CA GLY A 49 6.54 1.03 6.64
C GLY A 49 5.54 2.09 6.19
N GLU A 50 5.83 2.64 5.02
CA GLU A 50 4.98 3.65 4.39
C GLU A 50 4.75 3.29 2.92
N LEU A 51 3.50 3.34 2.49
CA LEU A 51 3.15 3.37 1.08
C LEU A 51 3.12 4.83 0.63
N LYS A 52 4.01 5.19 -0.30
CA LYS A 52 4.12 6.55 -0.83
C LYS A 52 3.25 6.75 -2.06
N ASN A 53 2.78 7.98 -2.27
CA ASN A 53 2.06 8.39 -3.48
C ASN A 53 0.86 7.49 -3.85
N VAL A 54 0.17 6.96 -2.85
CA VAL A 54 -1.02 6.13 -3.02
C VAL A 54 -2.16 6.96 -3.60
N LEU A 55 -2.63 6.57 -4.78
CA LEU A 55 -3.84 7.14 -5.37
C LEU A 55 -5.08 6.73 -4.57
N TYR A 56 -5.91 7.72 -4.23
CA TYR A 56 -7.26 7.52 -3.73
C TYR A 56 -8.19 7.33 -4.93
N VAL A 57 -8.91 6.21 -4.97
CA VAL A 57 -9.79 5.83 -6.08
C VAL A 57 -11.11 5.31 -5.49
N PRO A 58 -12.11 6.17 -5.27
CA PRO A 58 -13.33 5.81 -4.52
C PRO A 58 -14.13 4.68 -5.17
N ASP A 59 -14.11 4.60 -6.51
CA ASP A 59 -14.89 3.60 -7.26
C ASP A 59 -14.24 2.20 -7.30
N LEU A 60 -13.06 2.03 -6.69
CA LEU A 60 -12.47 0.71 -6.50
C LEU A 60 -13.27 -0.10 -5.47
N LYS A 61 -13.52 -1.37 -5.78
CA LYS A 61 -14.16 -2.30 -4.84
C LYS A 61 -13.19 -2.92 -3.83
N CYS A 62 -11.89 -2.79 -4.09
CA CYS A 62 -10.82 -3.30 -3.25
C CYS A 62 -9.53 -2.53 -3.53
N ASN A 63 -8.60 -2.59 -2.58
CA ASN A 63 -7.31 -1.95 -2.74
C ASN A 63 -6.43 -2.75 -3.69
N LEU A 64 -5.68 -2.05 -4.52
CA LEU A 64 -4.81 -2.64 -5.52
C LEU A 64 -3.39 -2.14 -5.32
N PHE A 65 -2.45 -3.08 -5.35
CA PHE A 65 -1.03 -2.79 -5.26
C PHE A 65 -0.36 -3.16 -6.57
N THR A 66 0.31 -2.19 -7.18
CA THR A 66 0.93 -2.35 -8.50
C THR A 66 2.33 -2.92 -8.33
N VAL A 67 2.63 -4.04 -8.99
CA VAL A 67 3.96 -4.69 -8.93
C VAL A 67 5.08 -3.75 -9.41
N ASN A 68 4.82 -2.92 -10.42
CA ASN A 68 5.82 -1.98 -10.93
C ASN A 68 6.30 -0.99 -9.86
N SER A 69 5.41 -0.56 -8.95
CA SER A 69 5.77 0.34 -7.84
C SER A 69 6.75 -0.28 -6.85
N VAL A 70 6.88 -1.61 -6.84
CA VAL A 70 7.87 -2.33 -6.03
C VAL A 70 9.23 -2.30 -6.71
N THR A 71 9.25 -2.60 -8.01
CA THR A 71 10.49 -2.70 -8.79
C THR A 71 11.13 -1.34 -9.07
N GLU A 72 10.36 -0.24 -9.00
CA GLU A 72 10.88 1.13 -9.08
C GLU A 72 11.70 1.55 -7.84
N GLU A 73 11.52 0.85 -6.72
CA GLU A 73 12.16 1.14 -5.43
C GLU A 73 13.22 0.06 -5.08
N ASP A 74 13.81 -0.59 -6.09
CA ASP A 74 14.82 -1.66 -5.97
C ASP A 74 14.38 -2.92 -5.19
N TYR A 75 13.08 -3.11 -5.00
CA TYR A 75 12.53 -4.34 -4.43
C TYR A 75 12.20 -5.38 -5.50
N ALA A 76 12.38 -6.65 -5.15
CA ALA A 76 11.96 -7.79 -5.98
C ALA A 76 10.64 -8.37 -5.50
N VAL A 77 9.75 -8.72 -6.44
CA VAL A 77 8.52 -9.48 -6.16
C VAL A 77 8.72 -10.93 -6.58
N LYS A 78 8.52 -11.86 -5.65
CA LYS A 78 8.51 -13.30 -5.91
C LYS A 78 7.11 -13.86 -5.69
N LEU A 79 6.52 -14.42 -6.74
CA LEU A 79 5.19 -15.03 -6.72
C LEU A 79 5.35 -16.55 -6.87
N ASP A 80 4.80 -17.33 -5.94
CA ASP A 80 4.76 -18.78 -6.03
C ASP A 80 3.32 -19.32 -5.89
N ARG A 81 3.15 -20.65 -5.82
CA ARG A 81 1.81 -21.28 -5.77
C ARG A 81 1.06 -21.03 -4.46
N ILE A 82 1.76 -20.59 -3.40
CA ILE A 82 1.25 -20.48 -2.03
C ILE A 82 1.38 -19.04 -1.52
N PHE A 83 2.50 -18.38 -1.81
CA PHE A 83 2.86 -17.08 -1.24
C PHE A 83 3.28 -16.07 -2.31
N SER A 84 3.17 -14.79 -1.95
CA SER A 84 3.91 -13.68 -2.56
C SER A 84 4.93 -13.14 -1.57
N ARG A 85 6.08 -12.68 -2.06
CA ARG A 85 7.11 -12.01 -1.25
C ARG A 85 7.57 -10.74 -1.92
N ILE A 86 7.79 -9.70 -1.12
CA ILE A 86 8.54 -8.50 -1.52
C ILE A 86 9.85 -8.51 -0.75
N MET A 87 10.96 -8.29 -1.44
CA MET A 87 12.31 -8.48 -0.90
C MET A 87 13.25 -7.34 -1.30
N ASN A 88 14.19 -6.96 -0.43
CA ASN A 88 15.40 -6.21 -0.80
C ASN A 88 16.63 -7.06 -0.45
N ASP A 89 17.65 -7.13 -1.31
CA ASP A 89 18.91 -7.83 -1.01
C ASP A 89 18.75 -9.19 -0.27
N GLN A 90 17.83 -10.04 -0.77
CA GLN A 90 17.44 -11.35 -0.22
C GLN A 90 16.68 -11.36 1.12
N GLN A 91 16.47 -10.21 1.77
CA GLN A 91 15.62 -10.08 2.96
C GLN A 91 14.15 -9.96 2.58
N ASN A 92 13.29 -10.76 3.20
CA ASN A 92 11.85 -10.58 3.08
C ASN A 92 11.42 -9.33 3.83
N LYS A 93 10.63 -8.48 3.17
CA LYS A 93 10.02 -7.28 3.76
C LYS A 93 8.51 -7.39 3.87
N HIS A 94 7.94 -8.29 3.08
CA HIS A 94 6.53 -8.59 3.14
C HIS A 94 6.26 -10.02 2.65
N LEU A 95 5.41 -10.73 3.38
CA LEU A 95 4.85 -12.04 3.03
C LEU A 95 3.35 -11.88 2.79
N GLY A 96 2.88 -12.29 1.62
CA GLY A 96 1.47 -12.37 1.26
C GLY A 96 1.06 -13.79 0.91
N ASN A 97 -0.24 -14.04 0.86
CA ASN A 97 -0.81 -15.34 0.57
C ASN A 97 -1.46 -15.36 -0.82
N ARG A 98 -1.48 -16.53 -1.45
CA ARG A 98 -2.26 -16.76 -2.65
C ARG A 98 -3.57 -17.42 -2.31
N GLU A 99 -4.67 -16.73 -2.60
CA GLU A 99 -6.02 -17.27 -2.45
C GLU A 99 -6.72 -17.29 -3.80
N LEU A 100 -7.27 -18.46 -4.17
CA LEU A 100 -7.81 -18.74 -5.49
C LEU A 100 -6.76 -18.50 -6.61
N LYS A 101 -6.80 -17.32 -7.23
CA LYS A 101 -5.91 -16.86 -8.31
C LYS A 101 -5.35 -15.46 -8.06
N LEU A 102 -5.56 -14.90 -6.86
CA LEU A 102 -5.08 -13.57 -6.48
C LEU A 102 -4.00 -13.70 -5.41
N TYR A 103 -3.07 -12.75 -5.42
CA TYR A 103 -2.10 -12.59 -4.36
C TYR A 103 -2.57 -11.48 -3.44
N ASN A 104 -2.89 -11.84 -2.21
CA ASN A 104 -3.30 -10.91 -1.17
C ASN A 104 -2.07 -10.47 -0.40
N LEU A 105 -1.87 -9.15 -0.33
CA LEU A 105 -0.86 -8.58 0.56
C LEU A 105 -1.42 -8.52 1.97
N ILE A 106 -0.61 -8.94 2.94
CA ILE A 106 -0.98 -8.91 4.36
C ILE A 106 -0.36 -7.64 4.94
N LEU A 107 -1.21 -6.63 5.03
CA LEU A 107 -0.86 -5.30 5.50
C LEU A 107 -1.83 -4.95 6.63
N GLU A 108 -1.30 -4.47 7.74
CA GLU A 108 -2.11 -3.79 8.75
C GLU A 108 -1.97 -2.29 8.54
N THR A 109 -3.08 -1.58 8.46
CA THR A 109 -3.04 -0.14 8.73
C THR A 109 -2.95 0.02 10.24
N ASP A 110 -2.02 0.82 10.73
CA ASP A 110 -1.82 0.98 12.18
C ASP A 110 -3.00 1.76 12.80
N GLU A 111 -4.06 1.07 13.22
CA GLU A 111 -5.23 1.69 13.90
C GLU A 111 -4.84 2.52 15.14
N LYS A 112 -3.69 2.25 15.77
CA LYS A 112 -3.22 2.99 16.95
C LYS A 112 -2.51 4.29 16.60
N ALA A 113 -1.97 4.43 15.39
CA ALA A 113 -1.55 5.73 14.85
C ALA A 113 -2.74 6.69 14.68
N PHE A 114 -3.97 6.17 14.58
CA PHE A 114 -5.18 6.94 14.26
C PHE A 114 -6.11 7.27 15.44
N ARG A 115 -5.96 6.67 16.64
CA ARG A 115 -6.90 6.88 17.77
C ARG A 115 -6.38 7.67 18.99
N GLY A 116 -5.13 8.13 18.96
CA GLY A 116 -4.61 9.01 20.00
C GLY A 116 -3.80 10.13 19.35
N THR A 117 -3.95 11.34 19.86
CA THR A 117 -2.95 12.40 19.80
C THR A 117 -1.52 11.82 19.73
N TYR A 118 -0.94 11.74 18.53
CA TYR A 118 0.48 11.51 18.41
C TYR A 118 1.13 12.82 18.85
N SER A 119 1.53 12.89 20.11
CA SER A 119 2.27 14.02 20.69
C SER A 119 3.77 13.94 20.43
N GLY A 120 4.23 12.90 19.70
CA GLY A 120 5.59 12.81 19.18
C GLY A 120 5.71 13.59 17.86
N ARG A 121 6.89 14.12 17.56
CA ARG A 121 7.12 14.73 16.25
C ARG A 121 7.13 13.61 15.22
N VAL A 122 6.54 13.86 14.06
CA VAL A 122 6.60 12.94 12.89
C VAL A 122 8.06 12.58 12.53
N ASP A 123 9.00 13.45 12.91
CA ASP A 123 10.46 13.25 12.79
C ASP A 123 10.98 12.04 13.59
N ASP A 124 10.29 11.61 14.66
CA ASP A 124 10.69 10.49 15.53
C ASP A 124 10.43 9.11 14.88
N LEU A 125 9.78 9.07 13.72
CA LEU A 125 9.52 7.84 12.95
C LEU A 125 10.64 7.49 11.97
N PHE A 126 11.61 8.38 11.75
CA PHE A 126 12.64 8.23 10.73
C PHE A 126 14.09 8.42 11.23
N THR A 127 14.32 8.37 12.54
CA THR A 127 15.65 8.23 13.16
C THR A 127 15.91 6.81 13.64
#